data_AF-A0AA86MED6-F1
#
_entry.id   AF-A0AA86MED6-F1
#
_cell.length_a   1.000
_cell.length_b   1.000
_cell.length_c   1.000
_cell.angle_alpha   90.00
_cell.angle_beta   90.00
_cell.angle_gamma   90.00
#
_symmetry.space_group_name_H-M   'P 1'
#
loop_
_entity.id
_entity.type
_entity.pdbx_description
1 polymer ?
#
loop_
_entity_poly.entity_id
_entity_poly.type
_entity_poly.pdbx_seq_one_letter_code
_entity_poly.pdbx_strand_id
1 'polypeptide(L)'
;MDYKTMRNQIEDMVNDNHKDFVKAIISMEKGINDESALDKLYDAYMDNDSLNLLHEEFDYMIEDLREQGQIKDLPYVQEEKDNLINIVGNIVGEVDVVERENKNGDSFKVANFSVVSKDDEGNKVYHNCSAYGEKSDIPKGFKQGDFVKLFGQIRTSIDDNGKEHSNVRILSSKLLKAKEQMKGQDEKKGSVLGAIKKYQAEDKEKPKEKKEASKEAER
;
A
#
# COMPACT_ATOMS: atom_id res chain seq x y z
N MET A 1 -37.63 8.12 -0.43
CA MET A 1 -37.52 8.63 0.96
C MET A 1 -36.90 10.01 0.93
N ASP A 2 -37.38 10.94 1.76
CA ASP A 2 -36.71 12.23 1.95
C ASP A 2 -35.52 12.12 2.91
N TYR A 3 -34.71 13.19 3.00
CA TYR A 3 -33.50 13.23 3.83
C TYR A 3 -33.76 12.92 5.31
N LYS A 4 -34.83 13.47 5.92
CA LYS A 4 -35.09 13.28 7.35
C LYS A 4 -35.50 11.84 7.61
N THR A 5 -36.34 11.29 6.75
CA THR A 5 -36.73 9.89 6.80
C THR A 5 -35.51 8.96 6.67
N MET A 6 -34.61 9.25 5.74
CA MET A 6 -33.37 8.48 5.56
C MET A 6 -32.42 8.61 6.78
N ARG A 7 -32.23 9.83 7.29
CA ARG A 7 -31.38 10.08 8.47
C ARG A 7 -31.87 9.32 9.69
N ASN A 8 -33.17 9.35 9.96
CA ASN A 8 -33.75 8.66 11.11
C ASN A 8 -33.56 7.14 11.00
N GLN A 9 -33.75 6.56 9.81
CA GLN A 9 -33.50 5.14 9.60
C GLN A 9 -32.02 4.77 9.79
N ILE A 10 -31.09 5.60 9.31
CA ILE A 10 -29.65 5.39 9.54
C ILE A 10 -29.31 5.53 11.02
N GLU A 11 -29.89 6.51 11.71
CA GLU A 11 -29.70 6.73 13.15
C GLU A 11 -30.17 5.52 13.97
N ASP A 12 -31.31 4.93 13.62
CA ASP A 12 -31.79 3.67 14.23
C ASP A 12 -30.79 2.53 14.00
N MET A 13 -30.30 2.35 12.76
CA MET A 13 -29.30 1.30 12.43
C MET A 13 -27.98 1.48 13.18
N VAL A 14 -27.49 2.71 13.30
CA VAL A 14 -26.25 3.06 14.03
C VAL A 14 -26.38 2.70 15.51
N ASN A 15 -27.53 3.01 16.13
CA ASN A 15 -27.74 2.79 17.56
C ASN A 15 -28.00 1.32 17.90
N ASP A 16 -28.75 0.62 17.05
CA ASP A 16 -29.15 -0.78 17.30
C ASP A 16 -28.04 -1.77 16.98
N ASN A 17 -27.30 -1.56 15.89
CA ASN A 17 -26.24 -2.45 15.44
C ASN A 17 -25.12 -1.70 14.72
N HIS A 18 -24.40 -0.88 15.49
CA HIS A 18 -23.28 -0.09 15.00
C HIS A 18 -22.25 -0.90 14.20
N LYS A 19 -21.90 -2.10 14.69
CA LYS A 19 -20.89 -2.94 14.05
C LYS A 19 -21.29 -3.32 12.63
N ASP A 20 -22.48 -3.89 12.45
CA ASP A 20 -22.92 -4.32 11.13
C ASP A 20 -23.30 -3.14 10.23
N PHE A 21 -23.78 -2.03 10.80
CA PHE A 21 -23.96 -0.79 10.06
C PHE A 21 -22.64 -0.32 9.42
N VAL A 22 -21.57 -0.19 10.22
CA VAL A 22 -20.26 0.25 9.73
C VAL A 22 -19.71 -0.72 8.67
N LYS A 23 -19.77 -2.02 8.94
CA LYS A 23 -19.37 -3.05 7.97
C LYS A 23 -20.13 -2.93 6.66
N ALA A 24 -21.44 -2.70 6.70
CA ALA A 24 -22.28 -2.56 5.51
C ALA A 24 -21.89 -1.32 4.69
N ILE A 25 -21.60 -0.18 5.34
CA ILE A 25 -21.13 1.03 4.67
C ILE A 25 -19.79 0.78 3.97
N ILE A 26 -18.81 0.22 4.67
CA ILE A 26 -17.49 -0.12 4.10
C ILE A 26 -17.64 -1.12 2.94
N SER A 27 -18.50 -2.13 3.12
CA SER A 27 -18.80 -3.13 2.10
C SER A 27 -19.35 -2.50 0.82
N MET A 28 -20.31 -1.57 0.96
CA MET A 28 -20.92 -0.87 -0.17
C MET A 28 -19.94 0.09 -0.85
N GLU A 29 -19.21 0.89 -0.08
CA GLU A 29 -18.27 1.89 -0.60
C GLU A 29 -17.07 1.23 -1.29
N LYS A 30 -16.52 0.18 -0.67
CA LYS A 30 -15.29 -0.48 -1.11
C LYS A 30 -15.54 -1.81 -1.83
N GLY A 31 -16.79 -2.17 -2.11
CA GLY A 31 -17.12 -3.43 -2.80
C GLY A 31 -16.55 -4.70 -2.15
N ILE A 32 -16.41 -4.72 -0.82
CA ILE A 32 -15.88 -5.87 -0.06
C ILE A 32 -17.02 -6.62 0.58
N ASN A 33 -17.11 -7.92 0.32
CA ASN A 33 -18.12 -8.79 0.94
C ASN A 33 -17.51 -9.84 1.88
N ASP A 34 -16.19 -9.80 2.09
CA ASP A 34 -15.52 -10.71 3.03
C ASP A 34 -15.75 -10.25 4.47
N GLU A 35 -16.55 -10.99 5.22
CA GLU A 35 -16.96 -10.64 6.59
C GLU A 35 -15.78 -10.59 7.56
N SER A 36 -14.77 -11.46 7.40
CA SER A 36 -13.57 -11.49 8.26
C SER A 36 -12.69 -10.25 8.03
N ALA A 37 -12.62 -9.79 6.78
CA ALA A 37 -11.97 -8.53 6.47
C ALA A 37 -12.74 -7.34 7.04
N LEU A 38 -14.06 -7.32 6.88
CA LEU A 38 -14.93 -6.27 7.42
C LEU A 38 -14.86 -6.21 8.96
N ASP A 39 -14.72 -7.34 9.66
CA ASP A 39 -14.46 -7.39 11.09
C ASP A 39 -13.15 -6.66 11.46
N LYS A 40 -12.05 -6.95 10.76
CA LYS A 40 -10.75 -6.32 11.01
C LYS A 40 -10.75 -4.82 10.71
N LEU A 41 -11.44 -4.41 9.64
CA LEU A 41 -11.60 -3.01 9.29
C LEU A 41 -12.43 -2.28 10.36
N TYR A 42 -13.48 -2.90 10.89
CA TYR A 42 -14.27 -2.35 11.99
C TYR A 42 -13.45 -2.21 13.27
N ASP A 43 -12.72 -3.25 13.68
CA ASP A 43 -11.93 -3.23 14.91
C ASP A 43 -10.88 -2.10 14.85
N ALA A 44 -10.19 -1.95 13.72
CA ALA A 44 -9.23 -0.87 13.52
C ALA A 44 -9.85 0.54 13.42
N TYR A 45 -11.10 0.65 12.94
CA TYR A 45 -11.87 1.89 13.02
C TYR A 45 -12.19 2.25 14.47
N MET A 46 -12.63 1.27 15.28
CA MET A 46 -12.94 1.50 16.70
C MET A 46 -11.72 1.82 17.55
N ASP A 47 -10.53 1.31 17.17
CA ASP A 47 -9.28 1.59 17.86
C ASP A 47 -8.69 2.98 17.50
N ASN A 48 -9.24 3.68 16.51
CA ASN A 48 -8.72 4.96 16.02
C ASN A 48 -9.77 6.07 16.07
N ASP A 49 -9.76 6.85 17.16
CA ASP A 49 -10.68 7.98 17.40
C ASP A 49 -10.66 9.07 16.31
N SER A 50 -9.63 9.12 15.46
CA SER A 50 -9.50 10.11 14.38
C SER A 50 -9.98 9.61 13.02
N LEU A 51 -10.33 8.32 12.90
CA LEU A 51 -10.71 7.70 11.63
C LEU A 51 -12.22 7.83 11.44
N ASN A 52 -12.66 8.52 10.39
CA ASN A 52 -14.07 8.60 10.00
C ASN A 52 -14.42 7.53 8.96
N LEU A 53 -15.71 7.23 8.78
CA LEU A 53 -16.17 6.21 7.81
C LEU A 53 -15.76 6.53 6.36
N LEU A 54 -15.87 7.79 5.96
CA LEU A 54 -15.46 8.26 4.63
C LEU A 54 -13.97 8.62 4.63
N HIS A 55 -13.10 7.63 4.80
CA HIS A 55 -11.66 7.86 4.90
C HIS A 55 -10.85 6.95 3.95
N GLU A 56 -9.88 7.55 3.25
CA GLU A 56 -8.97 6.89 2.30
C GLU A 56 -8.03 5.86 2.96
N GLU A 57 -8.00 5.80 4.30
CA GLU A 57 -7.17 4.83 5.05
C GLU A 57 -7.73 3.41 4.92
N PHE A 58 -9.05 3.27 4.75
CA PHE A 58 -9.65 1.97 4.46
C PHE A 58 -9.04 1.37 3.19
N ASP A 59 -8.74 2.17 2.17
CA ASP A 59 -8.10 1.68 0.93
C ASP A 59 -6.73 1.08 1.21
N TYR A 60 -5.93 1.72 2.07
CA TYR A 60 -4.64 1.19 2.50
C TYR A 60 -4.78 -0.13 3.27
N MET A 61 -5.70 -0.19 4.24
CA MET A 61 -5.93 -1.37 5.06
C MET A 61 -6.40 -2.56 4.21
N ILE A 62 -7.28 -2.30 3.25
CA ILE A 62 -7.78 -3.30 2.31
C ILE A 62 -6.64 -3.86 1.47
N GLU A 63 -5.77 -3.00 0.93
CA GLU A 63 -4.59 -3.45 0.19
C GLU A 63 -3.62 -4.25 1.06
N ASP A 64 -3.39 -3.85 2.32
CA ASP A 64 -2.54 -4.62 3.24
C ASP A 64 -3.13 -6.01 3.54
N LEU A 65 -4.46 -6.11 3.70
CA LEU A 65 -5.16 -7.39 3.87
C LEU A 65 -5.10 -8.26 2.60
N ARG A 66 -5.18 -7.65 1.41
CA ARG A 66 -5.02 -8.33 0.11
C ARG A 66 -3.61 -8.87 -0.06
N GLU A 67 -2.59 -8.06 0.21
CA GLU A 67 -1.18 -8.49 0.17
C GLU A 67 -0.91 -9.66 1.12
N GLN A 68 -1.56 -9.67 2.28
CA GLN A 68 -1.48 -10.76 3.25
C GLN A 68 -2.27 -12.02 2.85
N GLY A 69 -2.97 -11.99 1.70
CA GLY A 69 -3.79 -13.10 1.20
C GLY A 69 -5.06 -13.35 2.02
N GLN A 70 -5.47 -12.38 2.84
CA GLN A 70 -6.65 -12.49 3.71
C GLN A 70 -7.96 -12.15 3.00
N ILE A 71 -7.87 -11.56 1.80
CA ILE A 71 -9.00 -11.24 0.94
C ILE A 71 -8.69 -11.81 -0.45
N LYS A 72 -9.67 -12.47 -1.08
CA LYS A 72 -9.59 -12.93 -2.48
C LYS A 72 -10.44 -12.00 -3.36
N ASP A 73 -9.92 -11.68 -4.54
CA ASP A 73 -10.49 -10.66 -5.43
C ASP A 73 -12.00 -10.84 -5.69
N LEU A 74 -12.75 -9.78 -5.39
CA LEU A 74 -14.06 -9.50 -5.95
C LEU A 74 -13.93 -8.27 -6.86
N PRO A 75 -14.72 -8.16 -7.94
CA PRO A 75 -14.64 -7.04 -8.88
C PRO A 75 -15.05 -5.73 -8.17
N TYR A 76 -14.03 -5.01 -7.72
CA TYR A 76 -14.09 -3.64 -7.22
C TYR A 76 -14.43 -2.68 -8.37
N VAL A 77 -15.09 -1.56 -8.09
CA VAL A 77 -15.38 -0.51 -9.08
C VAL A 77 -14.07 -0.07 -9.75
N GLN A 78 -13.93 -0.40 -11.03
CA GLN A 78 -12.64 -0.49 -11.73
C GLN A 78 -11.94 0.86 -11.97
N GLU A 79 -12.66 1.97 -11.96
CA GLU A 79 -12.13 3.26 -12.42
C GLU A 79 -11.22 3.99 -11.41
N GLU A 80 -11.31 3.70 -10.10
CA GLU A 80 -10.45 4.35 -9.08
C GLU A 80 -9.17 3.56 -8.76
N LYS A 81 -9.10 2.29 -9.17
CA LYS A 81 -7.96 1.39 -8.89
C LYS A 81 -6.72 1.69 -9.71
N ASP A 82 -6.87 2.09 -10.98
CA ASP A 82 -5.75 2.16 -11.92
C ASP A 82 -4.63 3.12 -11.48
N ASN A 83 -4.91 4.01 -10.53
CA ASN A 83 -3.94 4.96 -10.02
C ASN A 83 -3.38 4.62 -8.62
N LEU A 84 -3.91 3.64 -7.88
CA LEU A 84 -3.41 3.31 -6.54
C LEU A 84 -2.14 2.45 -6.62
N ILE A 85 -1.10 2.84 -5.89
CA ILE A 85 0.20 2.15 -5.91
C ILE A 85 0.79 2.00 -4.51
N ASN A 86 1.53 0.90 -4.32
CA ASN A 86 2.40 0.67 -3.18
C ASN A 86 3.86 0.84 -3.60
N ILE A 87 4.62 1.66 -2.87
CA ILE A 87 6.06 1.84 -3.08
C ILE A 87 6.80 1.40 -1.84
N VAL A 88 7.68 0.42 -2.00
CA VAL A 88 8.61 0.01 -0.95
C VAL A 88 10.01 0.46 -1.36
N GLY A 89 10.61 1.34 -0.57
CA GLY A 89 11.87 1.98 -0.96
C GLY A 89 12.50 2.81 0.16
N ASN A 90 13.59 3.50 -0.20
CA ASN A 90 14.31 4.37 0.72
C ASN A 90 14.04 5.84 0.40
N ILE A 91 13.85 6.65 1.44
CA ILE A 91 13.75 8.10 1.31
C ILE A 91 15.07 8.66 0.78
N VAL A 92 14.99 9.52 -0.24
CA VAL A 92 16.13 10.20 -0.85
C VAL A 92 15.96 11.71 -0.70
N GLY A 93 17.02 12.36 -0.23
CA GLY A 93 16.99 13.79 0.06
C GLY A 93 16.23 14.11 1.35
N GLU A 94 16.01 15.40 1.54
CA GLU A 94 15.23 15.95 2.65
C GLU A 94 13.78 16.15 2.21
N VAL A 95 12.86 16.13 3.18
CA VAL A 95 11.46 16.43 2.95
C VAL A 95 11.29 17.95 2.91
N ASP A 96 10.83 18.46 1.77
CA ASP A 96 10.56 19.88 1.57
C ASP A 96 9.09 20.18 1.89
N VAL A 97 8.83 21.03 2.89
CA VAL A 97 7.46 21.40 3.30
C VAL A 97 7.21 22.85 2.90
N VAL A 98 6.27 23.03 1.98
CA VAL A 98 5.87 24.34 1.45
C VAL A 98 4.41 24.63 1.78
N GLU A 99 4.09 25.91 1.91
CA GLU A 99 2.70 26.37 2.03
C GLU A 99 2.19 26.81 0.66
N ARG A 100 0.96 26.43 0.32
CA ARG A 100 0.28 26.68 -0.95
C ARG A 100 -1.11 27.24 -0.68
N GLU A 101 -1.64 27.97 -1.64
CA GLU A 101 -2.97 28.58 -1.54
C GLU A 101 -3.89 27.93 -2.56
N ASN A 102 -5.13 27.62 -2.16
CA ASN A 102 -6.13 27.05 -3.05
C ASN A 102 -6.83 28.16 -3.86
N LYS A 103 -7.75 27.79 -4.75
CA LYS A 103 -8.51 28.77 -5.57
C LYS A 103 -9.40 29.71 -4.74
N ASN A 104 -9.69 29.37 -3.49
CA ASN A 104 -10.54 30.12 -2.58
C ASN A 104 -9.73 31.05 -1.66
N GLY A 105 -8.39 30.98 -1.69
CA GLY A 105 -7.50 31.76 -0.83
C GLY A 105 -7.10 31.06 0.47
N ASP A 106 -7.54 29.82 0.71
CA ASP A 106 -7.15 29.08 1.92
C ASP A 106 -5.74 28.52 1.75
N SER A 107 -4.89 28.75 2.74
CA SER A 107 -3.56 28.17 2.77
C SER A 107 -3.58 26.73 3.26
N PHE A 108 -2.74 25.88 2.66
CA PHE A 108 -2.55 24.49 3.02
C PHE A 108 -1.10 24.08 2.82
N LYS A 109 -0.64 23.11 3.61
CA LYS A 109 0.74 22.60 3.53
C LYS A 109 0.87 21.48 2.51
N VAL A 110 2.03 21.41 1.86
CA VAL A 110 2.43 20.34 0.96
C VAL A 110 3.84 19.90 1.33
N ALA A 111 4.01 18.61 1.62
CA ALA A 111 5.31 18.00 1.82
C ALA A 111 5.73 17.26 0.54
N ASN A 112 6.85 17.64 -0.07
CA ASN A 112 7.44 17.02 -1.25
C ASN A 112 8.70 16.27 -0.87
N PHE A 113 8.86 15.06 -1.38
CA PHE A 113 10.03 14.22 -1.13
C PHE A 113 10.18 13.18 -2.24
N SER A 114 11.31 12.47 -2.26
CA SER A 114 11.57 11.43 -3.25
C SER A 114 11.87 10.09 -2.58
N VAL A 115 11.47 9.01 -3.25
CA VAL A 115 11.76 7.64 -2.84
C VAL A 115 12.46 6.91 -3.96
N VAL A 116 13.50 6.15 -3.62
CA VAL A 116 14.12 5.21 -4.55
C VAL A 116 13.69 3.79 -4.21
N SER A 117 13.12 3.10 -5.19
CA SER A 117 12.82 1.66 -5.14
C SER A 117 13.70 0.90 -6.13
N LYS A 118 13.60 -0.43 -6.11
CA LYS A 118 14.14 -1.28 -7.16
C LYS A 118 12.99 -1.94 -7.92
N ASP A 119 13.09 -1.98 -9.24
CA ASP A 119 12.20 -2.79 -10.07
C ASP A 119 12.57 -4.29 -10.00
N ASP A 120 11.82 -5.12 -10.72
CA ASP A 120 12.01 -6.58 -10.77
C ASP A 120 13.36 -6.99 -11.38
N GLU A 121 13.92 -6.14 -12.24
CA GLU A 121 15.24 -6.31 -12.84
C GLU A 121 16.38 -5.84 -11.90
N GLY A 122 16.04 -5.12 -10.83
CA GLY A 122 16.97 -4.59 -9.84
C GLY A 122 17.49 -3.20 -10.15
N ASN A 123 16.98 -2.53 -11.19
CA ASN A 123 17.31 -1.15 -11.53
C ASN A 123 16.67 -0.20 -10.52
N LYS A 124 17.31 0.96 -10.31
CA LYS A 124 16.79 1.98 -9.42
C LYS A 124 15.69 2.78 -10.11
N VAL A 125 14.53 2.86 -9.48
CA VAL A 125 13.41 3.70 -9.91
C VAL A 125 13.21 4.80 -8.89
N TYR A 126 13.11 6.05 -9.34
CA TYR A 126 12.87 7.21 -8.48
C TYR A 126 11.43 7.66 -8.63
N HIS A 127 10.78 7.88 -7.49
CA HIS A 127 9.40 8.34 -7.40
C HIS A 127 9.38 9.70 -6.72
N ASN A 128 8.75 10.68 -7.36
CA ASN A 128 8.41 11.94 -6.72
C ASN A 128 7.12 11.77 -5.95
N CYS A 129 7.13 12.19 -4.69
CA CYS A 129 6.06 11.97 -3.74
C CYS A 129 5.63 13.30 -3.13
N SER A 130 4.33 13.45 -2.91
CA SER A 130 3.75 14.66 -2.33
C SER A 130 2.60 14.31 -1.38
N ALA A 131 2.54 14.98 -0.23
CA ALA A 131 1.49 14.81 0.76
C ALA A 131 0.86 16.17 1.09
N TYR A 132 -0.48 16.26 0.96
CA TYR A 132 -1.22 17.53 0.95
C TYR A 132 -2.08 17.70 2.20
N GLY A 133 -2.20 18.94 2.68
CA GLY A 133 -3.04 19.30 3.83
C GLY A 133 -2.56 18.59 5.09
N GLU A 134 -3.48 17.95 5.80
CA GLU A 134 -3.18 17.16 7.01
C GLU A 134 -2.19 16.02 6.73
N LYS A 135 -2.20 15.46 5.51
CA LYS A 135 -1.26 14.41 5.10
C LYS A 135 0.18 14.91 4.97
N SER A 136 0.43 16.22 4.93
CA SER A 136 1.80 16.78 4.96
C SER A 136 2.57 16.40 6.22
N ASP A 137 1.88 15.93 7.26
CA ASP A 137 2.47 15.45 8.51
C ASP A 137 3.07 14.04 8.38
N ILE A 138 2.62 13.25 7.40
CA ILE A 138 3.08 11.87 7.15
C ILE A 138 4.61 11.79 7.04
N PRO A 139 5.28 12.57 6.16
CA PRO A 139 6.72 12.48 6.01
C PRO A 139 7.53 13.34 7.01
N LYS A 140 6.91 14.04 7.97
CA LYS A 140 7.66 14.94 8.88
C LYS A 140 8.80 14.27 9.64
N GLY A 141 8.66 12.98 9.96
CA GLY A 141 9.66 12.20 10.68
C GLY A 141 10.71 11.53 9.80
N PHE A 142 10.55 11.58 8.47
CA PHE A 142 11.42 10.84 7.55
C PHE A 142 12.80 11.46 7.44
N LYS A 143 13.81 10.59 7.41
CA LYS A 143 15.21 10.94 7.19
C LYS A 143 15.74 10.23 5.95
N GLN A 144 16.71 10.85 5.29
CA GLN A 144 17.39 10.22 4.16
C GLN A 144 17.94 8.83 4.54
N GLY A 145 17.55 7.83 3.74
CA GLY A 145 17.90 6.43 3.92
C GLY A 145 16.88 5.61 4.71
N ASP A 146 15.87 6.23 5.32
CA ASP A 146 14.80 5.49 6.00
C ASP A 146 14.08 4.56 5.02
N PHE A 147 13.85 3.32 5.44
CA PHE A 147 13.17 2.32 4.63
C PHE A 147 11.68 2.36 4.94
N VAL A 148 10.87 2.71 3.93
CA VAL A 148 9.45 2.98 4.07
C VAL A 148 8.63 2.13 3.09
N LYS A 149 7.40 1.81 3.48
CA LYS A 149 6.31 1.44 2.57
C LYS A 149 5.38 2.64 2.48
N LEU A 150 5.11 3.10 1.28
CA LEU A 150 4.19 4.20 0.99
C LEU A 150 3.02 3.68 0.18
N PHE A 151 1.85 4.20 0.48
CA PHE A 151 0.64 3.98 -0.30
C PHE A 151 0.14 5.32 -0.82
N GLY A 152 -0.22 5.35 -2.10
CA GLY A 152 -0.58 6.60 -2.75
C GLY A 152 -1.29 6.42 -4.08
N GLN A 153 -1.67 7.54 -4.66
CA GLN A 153 -2.23 7.63 -6.00
C GLN A 153 -1.21 8.22 -6.96
N ILE A 154 -0.86 7.50 -8.03
CA ILE A 154 -0.05 8.04 -9.11
C ILE A 154 -0.89 9.02 -9.94
N ARG A 155 -0.30 10.16 -10.26
CA ARG A 155 -0.82 11.12 -11.23
C ARG A 155 0.22 11.30 -12.31
N THR A 156 -0.17 11.01 -13.54
CA THR A 156 0.63 11.27 -14.73
C THR A 156 0.12 12.52 -15.43
N SER A 157 1.04 13.30 -15.97
CA SER A 157 0.74 14.48 -16.77
C SER A 157 1.75 14.56 -17.91
N ILE A 158 1.32 15.05 -19.06
CA ILE A 158 2.18 15.26 -20.22
C ILE A 158 2.34 16.76 -20.38
N ASP A 159 3.59 17.24 -20.40
CA ASP A 159 3.87 18.65 -20.64
C ASP A 159 3.71 19.03 -22.12
N ASP A 160 3.81 20.33 -22.42
CA ASP A 160 3.67 20.85 -23.79
C ASP A 160 4.71 20.28 -24.76
N ASN A 161 5.81 19.70 -24.26
CA ASN A 161 6.86 19.06 -25.05
C ASN A 161 6.62 17.55 -25.25
N GLY A 162 5.51 17.00 -24.76
CA GLY A 162 5.20 15.58 -24.82
C GLY A 162 5.96 14.73 -23.79
N LYS A 163 6.65 15.35 -22.82
CA LYS A 163 7.34 14.61 -21.76
C LYS A 163 6.35 14.26 -20.66
N GLU A 164 6.34 12.99 -20.29
CA GLU A 164 5.52 12.48 -19.20
C GLU A 164 6.19 12.77 -17.85
N HIS A 165 5.40 13.29 -16.91
CA HIS A 165 5.77 13.51 -15.53
C HIS A 165 4.80 12.75 -14.64
N SER A 166 5.33 11.91 -13.76
CA SER A 166 4.57 11.20 -12.75
C SER A 166 4.87 11.76 -11.37
N ASN A 167 3.84 11.87 -10.54
CA ASN A 167 3.96 12.24 -9.14
C ASN A 167 2.97 11.41 -8.32
N VAL A 168 3.41 10.96 -7.16
CA VAL A 168 2.63 10.11 -6.28
C VAL A 168 2.06 10.95 -5.15
N ARG A 169 0.74 11.06 -5.10
CA ARG A 169 0.04 11.66 -3.96
C ARG A 169 -0.03 10.62 -2.84
N ILE A 170 0.68 10.88 -1.75
CA ILE A 170 0.78 9.97 -0.61
C ILE A 170 -0.49 10.05 0.22
N LEU A 171 -1.05 8.88 0.50
CA LEU A 171 -2.24 8.70 1.32
C LEU A 171 -1.88 8.20 2.71
N SER A 172 -0.98 7.22 2.81
CA SER A 172 -0.49 6.67 4.07
C SER A 172 0.96 6.20 3.95
N SER A 173 1.59 5.92 5.09
CA SER A 173 2.95 5.41 5.14
C SER A 173 3.19 4.47 6.31
N LYS A 174 4.17 3.60 6.15
CA LYS A 174 4.68 2.72 7.19
C LYS A 174 6.19 2.73 7.17
N LEU A 175 6.81 3.17 8.26
CA LEU A 175 8.25 3.09 8.43
C LEU A 175 8.62 1.63 8.73
N LEU A 176 9.44 1.03 7.86
CA LEU A 176 9.83 -0.38 7.98
C LEU A 176 11.13 -0.56 8.78
N LYS A 177 12.11 0.34 8.60
CA LYS A 177 13.35 0.40 9.40
C LYS A 177 13.93 1.81 9.42
N ALA A 178 14.39 2.25 10.58
CA ALA A 178 15.11 3.52 10.75
C ALA A 178 16.64 3.32 10.67
N LYS A 179 17.35 4.30 10.12
CA LYS A 179 18.82 4.27 9.95
C LYS A 179 19.61 4.00 11.25
N GLU A 180 19.09 4.38 12.42
CA GLU A 180 19.76 4.17 13.71
C GLU A 180 19.83 2.69 14.14
N GLN A 181 18.87 1.86 13.72
CA GLN A 181 18.89 0.42 14.01
C GLN A 181 19.91 -0.37 13.18
N MET A 182 20.52 0.24 12.15
CA MET A 182 21.53 -0.40 11.30
C MET A 182 22.95 -0.33 11.87
N LYS A 183 23.24 0.57 12.83
CA LYS A 183 24.61 0.77 13.36
C LYS A 183 25.14 -0.36 14.26
N GLY A 184 24.36 -1.42 14.51
CA GLY A 184 24.72 -2.51 15.42
C GLY A 184 24.89 -3.90 14.80
N GLN A 185 24.66 -4.07 13.48
CA GLN A 185 24.75 -5.39 12.82
C GLN A 185 25.45 -5.29 11.46
N ASP A 186 26.68 -4.78 11.42
CA ASP A 186 27.63 -5.01 10.32
C ASP A 186 28.34 -6.39 10.47
N GLU A 187 27.65 -7.39 11.01
CA GLU A 187 28.06 -8.78 10.81
C GLU A 187 27.31 -9.33 9.60
N LYS A 188 28.07 -9.54 8.53
CA LYS A 188 27.70 -10.10 7.23
C LYS A 188 26.73 -11.29 7.33
N LYS A 189 25.43 -11.04 7.51
CA LYS A 189 24.40 -12.05 7.27
C LYS A 189 24.14 -12.07 5.78
N GLY A 190 24.60 -13.13 5.13
CA GLY A 190 24.42 -13.36 3.70
C GLY A 190 22.95 -13.17 3.30
N SER A 191 22.73 -12.48 2.18
CA SER A 191 21.40 -12.19 1.65
C SER A 191 20.63 -13.50 1.42
N VAL A 192 19.47 -13.63 2.07
CA VAL A 192 18.56 -14.77 1.90
C VAL A 192 18.13 -14.92 0.42
N LEU A 193 17.95 -13.81 -0.28
CA LEU A 193 17.69 -13.78 -1.73
C LEU A 193 18.85 -14.37 -2.55
N GLY A 194 20.09 -14.12 -2.14
CA GLY A 194 21.26 -14.73 -2.76
C GLY A 194 21.34 -16.24 -2.55
N ALA A 195 20.96 -16.71 -1.35
CA ALA A 195 20.89 -18.13 -1.05
C ALA A 195 19.80 -18.84 -1.87
N ILE A 196 18.60 -18.26 -1.95
CA ILE A 196 17.48 -18.83 -2.74
C ILE A 196 17.86 -18.94 -4.24
N LYS A 197 18.51 -17.92 -4.80
CA LYS A 197 18.98 -17.97 -6.20
C LYS A 197 20.04 -19.05 -6.44
N LYS A 198 20.94 -19.30 -5.46
CA LYS A 198 21.92 -20.40 -5.55
C LYS A 198 21.24 -21.77 -5.51
N TYR A 199 20.29 -21.97 -4.61
CA TYR A 199 19.54 -23.23 -4.54
C TYR A 199 18.75 -23.49 -5.84
N GLN A 200 18.14 -22.47 -6.42
CA GLN A 200 17.40 -22.61 -7.70
C GLN A 200 18.33 -22.86 -8.90
N ALA A 201 19.59 -22.43 -8.84
CA ALA A 201 20.59 -22.71 -9.86
C ALA A 201 21.16 -24.13 -9.73
N GLU A 202 21.44 -24.58 -8.51
CA GLU A 202 21.93 -25.94 -8.23
C GLU A 202 20.89 -27.02 -8.56
N ASP A 203 19.59 -26.75 -8.40
CA ASP A 203 18.53 -27.70 -8.79
C ASP A 203 18.35 -27.85 -10.31
N LYS A 204 18.86 -26.90 -11.11
CA LYS A 204 18.85 -27.00 -12.58
C LYS A 204 20.04 -27.78 -13.14
N GLU A 205 21.09 -28.02 -12.36
CA GLU A 205 22.32 -28.68 -12.82
C GLU A 205 22.40 -30.19 -12.50
N LYS A 206 21.45 -30.78 -11.76
CA LYS A 206 21.45 -32.23 -11.55
C LYS A 206 20.93 -32.98 -12.80
N PRO A 207 21.68 -33.96 -13.34
CA PRO A 207 21.21 -34.77 -14.47
C PRO A 207 20.02 -35.64 -14.03
N LYS A 208 18.97 -35.68 -14.84
CA LYS A 208 17.89 -36.68 -14.71
C LYS A 208 18.46 -38.07 -15.00
N GLU A 209 18.68 -38.88 -13.97
CA GLU A 209 18.93 -40.31 -14.14
C GLU A 209 17.74 -40.94 -14.87
N LYS A 210 18.04 -41.52 -16.04
CA LYS A 210 17.13 -42.36 -16.81
C LYS A 210 16.81 -43.60 -15.99
N LYS A 211 15.53 -43.82 -15.67
CA LYS A 211 15.03 -45.16 -15.33
C LYS A 211 15.02 -46.01 -16.60
N GLU A 212 16.00 -46.90 -16.75
CA GLU A 212 15.97 -47.97 -17.74
C GLU A 212 14.86 -48.97 -17.40
N ALA A 213 14.10 -49.33 -18.44
CA ALA A 213 13.11 -50.38 -18.39
C ALA A 213 13.81 -51.75 -18.59
N SER A 214 13.82 -52.60 -17.57
CA SER A 214 14.16 -54.01 -17.74
C SER A 214 12.88 -54.83 -17.94
N LYS A 215 12.62 -55.18 -19.21
CA LYS A 215 11.87 -56.39 -19.56
C LYS A 215 12.80 -57.58 -19.31
N GLU A 216 12.35 -58.59 -18.57
CA GLU A 216 12.67 -59.97 -18.91
C GLU A 216 11.62 -60.93 -18.33
N ALA A 217 11.28 -61.91 -19.17
CA ALA A 217 10.41 -63.05 -18.92
C ALA A 217 11.28 -64.32 -18.75
N GLU A 218 10.63 -65.47 -18.54
CA GLU A 218 11.14 -66.83 -18.24
C GLU A 218 11.31 -67.10 -16.73
N ARG A 219 10.74 -68.15 -16.14
CA ARG A 219 10.20 -69.43 -16.64
C ARG A 219 9.17 -69.99 -15.67
#